data_AF-A0A4R8QGX5-F1
#
_entry.id   AF-A0A4R8QGX5-F1
#
_cell.length_a   1.000
_cell.length_b   1.000
_cell.length_c   1.000
_cell.angle_alpha   90.00
_cell.angle_beta   90.00
_cell.angle_gamma   90.00
#
_symmetry.space_group_name_H-M   'P 1'
#
loop_
_entity.id
_entity.type
_entity.pdbx_description
1 polymer ?
#
loop_
_entity_poly.entity_id
_entity_poly.type
_entity_poly.pdbx_seq_one_letter_code
_entity_poly.pdbx_strand_id
1 'polypeptide(L)'
;MATVSTTAITEPRTLQLRAETSVDYCKEKYKYEDYLPHFTPGLQPPLEEFEHVDVASRADPEKKALLQAPGVTYEEITPAIGTEIHGLQLSQLNAAQLDELTLLAAERGLVLFKDQDLADIGPERQKKYGDHFGPLHVHQMGGQVRDCPELLLIYRDFTAGAVDNEIKNNVTSVKWHSDMSYEINGIATTTFLALDTPPSGGDTLYLSATAAYYALSETYRTLLHGLKAVHSGFS
;
A
#
# COMPACT_ATOMS: atom_id res chain seq x y z
N MET A 1 19.50 -20.08 24.06
CA MET A 1 18.20 -20.59 23.60
C MET A 1 17.13 -19.95 24.48
N ALA A 2 16.42 -18.95 23.95
CA ALA A 2 15.31 -18.32 24.64
C ALA A 2 14.03 -19.03 24.22
N THR A 3 13.33 -19.64 25.18
CA THR A 3 12.08 -20.35 24.95
C THR A 3 10.97 -19.32 24.79
N VAL A 4 10.50 -19.10 23.55
CA VAL A 4 9.30 -18.30 23.30
C VAL A 4 8.09 -19.17 23.59
N SER A 5 7.44 -18.93 24.73
CA SER A 5 6.17 -19.57 25.04
C SER A 5 5.09 -18.99 24.13
N THR A 6 4.65 -19.79 23.16
CA THR A 6 3.60 -19.37 22.20
C THR A 6 2.25 -19.65 22.85
N THR A 7 1.61 -18.61 23.39
CA THR A 7 0.20 -18.71 23.78
C THR A 7 -0.65 -18.59 22.52
N ALA A 8 -1.14 -19.72 22.01
CA ALA A 8 -2.08 -19.74 20.89
C ALA A 8 -3.39 -19.07 21.32
N ILE A 9 -3.64 -17.86 20.84
CA ILE A 9 -4.92 -17.17 21.03
C ILE A 9 -5.92 -17.89 20.11
N THR A 10 -6.82 -18.67 20.71
CA THR A 10 -7.71 -19.60 19.99
C THR A 10 -9.11 -19.04 19.73
N GLU A 11 -9.39 -17.80 20.12
CA GLU A 11 -10.67 -17.14 19.81
C GLU A 11 -10.52 -16.16 18.64
N PRO A 12 -11.47 -16.14 17.69
CA PRO A 12 -11.49 -15.11 16.66
C PRO A 12 -11.57 -13.75 17.34
N ARG A 13 -10.71 -12.82 16.90
CA ARG A 13 -10.70 -11.45 17.40
C ARG A 13 -11.94 -10.72 16.91
N THR A 14 -13.03 -10.81 17.66
CA THR A 14 -14.30 -10.16 17.30
C THR A 14 -14.38 -8.72 17.80
N LEU A 15 -13.57 -8.34 18.79
CA LEU A 15 -13.60 -7.00 19.35
C LEU A 15 -12.81 -6.03 18.45
N GLN A 16 -13.53 -5.20 17.71
CA GLN A 16 -13.00 -4.08 16.96
C GLN A 16 -13.45 -2.77 17.61
N LEU A 17 -12.49 -2.01 18.14
CA LEU A 17 -12.74 -0.75 18.82
C LEU A 17 -12.59 0.39 17.83
N ARG A 18 -13.64 1.19 17.65
CA ARG A 18 -13.56 2.41 16.86
C ARG A 18 -12.55 3.38 17.49
N ALA A 19 -11.68 3.98 16.68
CA ALA A 19 -10.77 5.02 17.12
C ALA A 19 -11.53 6.27 17.60
N GLU A 20 -10.99 6.95 18.60
CA GLU A 20 -11.45 8.28 18.97
C GLU A 20 -11.06 9.28 17.87
N THR A 21 -12.01 10.11 17.44
CA THR A 21 -11.83 11.14 16.42
C THR A 21 -12.27 12.49 16.98
N SER A 22 -11.66 13.58 16.50
CA SER A 22 -12.04 14.93 16.89
C SER A 22 -13.41 15.34 16.35
N VAL A 23 -13.79 14.78 15.20
CA VAL A 23 -15.11 14.94 14.59
C VAL A 23 -16.05 13.85 15.11
N ASP A 24 -17.25 14.25 15.54
CA ASP A 24 -18.33 13.32 15.89
C ASP A 24 -19.08 12.89 14.63
N TYR A 25 -18.56 11.89 13.93
CA TYR A 25 -19.16 11.37 12.71
C TYR A 25 -20.52 10.68 12.93
N CYS A 26 -21.01 10.52 14.17
CA CYS A 26 -22.40 10.14 14.41
C CYS A 26 -23.37 11.31 14.15
N LYS A 27 -22.86 12.55 14.15
CA LYS A 27 -23.62 13.78 13.85
C LYS A 27 -23.25 14.39 12.51
N GLU A 28 -21.96 14.35 12.16
CA GLU A 28 -21.44 14.87 10.90
C GLU A 28 -21.28 13.75 9.90
N LYS A 29 -22.06 13.79 8.82
CA LYS A 29 -21.98 12.76 7.77
C LYS A 29 -20.68 12.91 6.99
N TYR A 30 -19.91 11.82 6.94
CA TYR A 30 -18.74 11.68 6.10
C TYR A 30 -19.01 10.60 5.04
N LYS A 31 -18.69 10.90 3.77
CA LYS A 31 -19.00 9.99 2.64
C LYS A 31 -18.40 8.59 2.83
N TYR A 32 -17.21 8.52 3.44
CA TYR A 32 -16.47 7.28 3.63
C TYR A 32 -16.39 6.87 5.11
N GLU A 33 -17.47 7.05 5.87
CA GLU A 33 -17.53 6.71 7.31
C GLU A 33 -17.20 5.24 7.62
N ASP A 34 -17.47 4.33 6.68
CA ASP A 34 -17.13 2.92 6.78
C ASP A 34 -15.62 2.66 6.80
N TYR A 35 -14.81 3.62 6.34
CA TYR A 35 -13.36 3.54 6.35
C TYR A 35 -12.73 4.11 7.63
N LEU A 36 -13.53 4.60 8.59
CA LEU A 36 -12.98 5.17 9.82
C LEU A 36 -12.20 4.13 10.63
N PRO A 37 -11.13 4.56 11.34
CA PRO A 37 -10.17 3.62 11.89
C PRO A 37 -10.77 2.80 13.03
N HIS A 38 -10.48 1.51 13.02
CA HIS A 38 -10.75 0.57 14.09
C HIS A 38 -9.43 -0.09 14.54
N PHE A 39 -9.39 -0.49 15.81
CA PHE A 39 -8.29 -1.21 16.42
C PHE A 39 -8.77 -2.55 16.96
N THR A 40 -8.00 -3.59 16.66
CA THR A 40 -8.23 -4.93 17.17
C THR A 40 -7.18 -5.23 18.24
N PRO A 41 -7.52 -5.25 19.54
CA PRO A 41 -6.54 -5.47 20.60
C PRO A 41 -5.83 -6.83 20.48
N GLY A 42 -4.51 -6.83 20.77
CA GLY A 42 -3.68 -8.04 20.85
C GLY A 42 -2.71 -8.24 19.67
N LEU A 43 -1.83 -9.24 19.77
CA LEU A 43 -0.75 -9.52 18.81
C LEU A 43 -1.19 -10.36 17.61
N GLN A 44 -0.95 -9.91 16.38
CA GLN A 44 -1.24 -10.74 15.21
C GLN A 44 -0.45 -12.07 15.27
N PRO A 45 -0.95 -13.15 14.64
CA PRO A 45 -0.18 -14.38 14.50
C PRO A 45 1.19 -14.08 13.85
N PRO A 46 2.25 -14.83 14.21
CA PRO A 46 3.53 -14.71 13.52
C PRO A 46 3.36 -14.91 12.01
N LEU A 47 4.08 -14.10 11.21
CA LEU A 47 4.12 -14.26 9.77
C LEU A 47 4.84 -15.57 9.41
N GLU A 48 4.30 -16.29 8.43
CA GLU A 48 4.90 -17.48 7.85
C GLU A 48 5.43 -17.16 6.45
N GLU A 49 6.58 -17.71 6.09
CA GLU A 49 7.12 -17.61 4.73
C GLU A 49 6.20 -18.33 3.75
N PHE A 50 5.96 -17.74 2.59
CA PHE A 50 5.17 -18.37 1.53
C PHE A 50 5.79 -18.12 0.16
N GLU A 51 5.56 -19.07 -0.76
CA GLU A 51 5.90 -18.88 -2.16
C GLU A 51 4.82 -18.07 -2.87
N HIS A 52 5.23 -17.02 -3.57
CA HIS A 52 4.36 -16.17 -4.37
C HIS A 52 4.79 -16.19 -5.83
N VAL A 53 3.82 -16.40 -6.73
CA VAL A 53 4.01 -16.22 -8.17
C VAL A 53 3.34 -14.92 -8.57
N ASP A 54 4.14 -13.93 -8.90
CA ASP A 54 3.67 -12.60 -9.27
C ASP A 54 2.74 -12.67 -10.49
N VAL A 55 1.60 -11.98 -10.40
CA VAL A 55 0.57 -11.98 -11.45
C VAL A 55 1.05 -11.34 -12.75
N ALA A 56 2.03 -10.45 -12.70
CA ALA A 56 2.68 -9.86 -13.86
C ALA A 56 3.32 -10.93 -14.78
N SER A 57 3.72 -12.09 -14.23
CA SER A 57 4.28 -13.18 -15.03
C SER A 57 3.30 -13.81 -16.03
N ARG A 58 1.99 -13.57 -15.84
CA ARG A 58 0.91 -14.04 -16.71
C ARG A 58 0.47 -13.01 -17.76
N ALA A 59 0.90 -11.77 -17.61
CA ALA A 59 0.46 -10.66 -18.45
C ALA A 59 0.95 -10.80 -19.90
N ASP A 60 0.20 -10.23 -20.84
CA ASP A 60 0.73 -9.96 -22.17
C ASP A 60 1.88 -8.93 -22.03
N PRO A 61 3.11 -9.22 -22.51
CA PRO A 61 4.21 -8.26 -22.49
C PRO A 61 3.87 -6.91 -23.13
N GLU A 62 3.01 -6.92 -24.16
CA GLU A 62 2.55 -5.72 -24.86
C GLU A 62 1.39 -5.01 -24.14
N LYS A 63 0.86 -5.59 -23.06
CA LYS A 63 -0.19 -5.02 -22.19
C LYS A 63 -1.42 -4.57 -22.99
N LYS A 64 -1.85 -5.38 -23.97
CA LYS A 64 -2.87 -4.99 -24.94
C LYS A 64 -4.24 -4.83 -24.33
N ALA A 65 -4.62 -5.70 -23.39
CA ALA A 65 -5.94 -5.63 -22.76
C ALA A 65 -6.13 -4.34 -21.95
N LEU A 66 -5.05 -3.81 -21.38
CA LEU A 66 -5.00 -2.60 -20.59
C LEU A 66 -4.79 -1.35 -21.47
N LEU A 67 -3.68 -1.30 -22.21
CA LEU A 67 -3.22 -0.10 -22.92
C LEU A 67 -3.92 0.15 -24.26
N GLN A 68 -4.51 -0.89 -24.87
CA GLN A 68 -5.26 -0.77 -26.13
C GLN A 68 -6.78 -0.89 -25.91
N ALA A 69 -7.24 -0.87 -24.66
CA ALA A 69 -8.67 -0.84 -24.38
C ALA A 69 -9.32 0.43 -24.98
N PRO A 70 -10.59 0.34 -25.43
CA PRO A 70 -11.26 1.48 -26.04
C PRO A 70 -11.31 2.70 -25.10
N GLY A 71 -10.87 3.85 -25.60
CA GLY A 71 -10.89 5.11 -24.84
C GLY A 71 -9.74 5.28 -23.85
N VAL A 72 -8.79 4.34 -23.80
CA VAL A 72 -7.61 4.45 -22.95
C VAL A 72 -6.55 5.32 -23.59
N THR A 73 -5.99 6.22 -22.77
CA THR A 73 -4.79 6.99 -23.09
C THR A 73 -3.86 6.97 -21.89
N TYR A 74 -2.56 7.12 -22.11
CA TYR A 74 -1.58 7.13 -21.05
C TYR A 74 -0.39 8.02 -21.39
N GLU A 75 0.28 8.51 -20.36
CA GLU A 75 1.48 9.33 -20.49
C GLU A 75 2.50 9.00 -19.38
N GLU A 76 3.79 9.11 -19.71
CA GLU A 76 4.84 8.97 -18.72
C GLU A 76 4.91 10.23 -17.85
N ILE A 77 4.88 10.04 -16.52
CA ILE A 77 4.97 11.16 -15.57
C ILE A 77 6.41 11.70 -15.58
N THR A 78 7.39 10.79 -15.55
CA THR A 78 8.82 11.11 -15.71
C THR A 78 9.51 10.02 -16.54
N PRO A 79 10.69 10.28 -17.12
CA PRO A 79 11.40 9.26 -17.89
C PRO A 79 11.70 7.98 -17.09
N ALA A 80 12.04 8.11 -15.81
CA ALA A 80 12.53 7.01 -14.99
C ALA A 80 11.45 6.27 -14.17
N ILE A 81 10.31 6.92 -13.91
CA ILE A 81 9.25 6.38 -13.05
C ILE A 81 7.91 7.02 -13.40
N GLY A 82 6.83 6.25 -13.26
CA GLY A 82 5.48 6.76 -13.32
C GLY A 82 4.87 6.67 -14.72
N THR A 83 3.63 6.21 -14.76
CA THR A 83 2.73 6.28 -15.91
C THR A 83 1.35 6.68 -15.41
N GLU A 84 0.76 7.72 -15.99
CA GLU A 84 -0.63 8.08 -15.73
C GLU A 84 -1.54 7.44 -16.79
N ILE A 85 -2.61 6.78 -16.36
CA ILE A 85 -3.61 6.14 -17.23
C ILE A 85 -4.96 6.83 -17.08
N HIS A 86 -5.61 7.08 -18.21
CA HIS A 86 -6.96 7.62 -18.30
C HIS A 86 -7.89 6.64 -19.03
N GLY A 87 -9.19 6.77 -18.78
CA GLY A 87 -10.23 6.00 -19.48
C GLY A 87 -10.55 4.63 -18.87
N LEU A 88 -9.97 4.29 -17.72
CA LEU A 88 -10.24 3.05 -16.99
C LEU A 88 -10.70 3.34 -15.55
N GLN A 89 -11.54 2.45 -15.03
CA GLN A 89 -11.89 2.37 -13.61
C GLN A 89 -11.28 1.10 -13.03
N LEU A 90 -10.47 1.23 -11.99
CA LEU A 90 -9.83 0.09 -11.31
C LEU A 90 -10.85 -0.95 -10.83
N SER A 91 -12.03 -0.49 -10.41
CA SER A 91 -13.15 -1.34 -9.97
C SER A 91 -13.77 -2.21 -11.09
N GLN A 92 -13.48 -1.91 -12.36
CA GLN A 92 -14.07 -2.55 -13.53
C GLN A 92 -13.06 -3.38 -14.34
N LEU A 93 -11.79 -3.39 -13.92
CA LEU A 93 -10.77 -4.16 -14.62
C LEU A 93 -11.03 -5.65 -14.51
N ASN A 94 -10.86 -6.35 -15.63
CA ASN A 94 -10.90 -7.80 -15.66
C ASN A 94 -9.52 -8.39 -15.29
N ALA A 95 -9.47 -9.71 -15.10
CA ALA A 95 -8.26 -10.41 -14.67
C ALA A 95 -7.04 -10.17 -15.59
N ALA A 96 -7.22 -10.13 -16.91
CA ALA A 96 -6.12 -9.89 -17.84
C ALA A 96 -5.59 -8.45 -17.73
N GLN A 97 -6.48 -7.48 -17.57
CA GLN A 97 -6.10 -6.09 -17.34
C GLN A 97 -5.38 -5.89 -16.00
N LEU A 98 -5.80 -6.62 -14.96
CA LEU A 98 -5.14 -6.58 -13.65
C LEU A 98 -3.73 -7.19 -13.71
N ASP A 99 -3.55 -8.33 -14.39
CA ASP A 99 -2.22 -8.91 -14.63
C ASP A 99 -1.31 -7.93 -15.39
N GLU A 100 -1.81 -7.32 -16.46
CA GLU A 100 -1.08 -6.33 -17.25
C GLU A 100 -0.79 -5.03 -16.48
N LEU A 101 -1.70 -4.61 -15.59
CA LEU A 101 -1.48 -3.47 -14.70
C LEU A 101 -0.33 -3.74 -13.74
N THR A 102 -0.25 -4.94 -13.15
CA THR A 102 0.88 -5.30 -12.29
C THR A 102 2.19 -5.31 -13.06
N LEU A 103 2.20 -5.85 -14.30
CA LEU A 103 3.40 -5.80 -15.13
C LEU A 103 3.82 -4.35 -15.44
N LEU A 104 2.87 -3.48 -15.75
CA LEU A 104 3.18 -2.06 -15.98
C LEU A 104 3.74 -1.40 -14.71
N ALA A 105 3.15 -1.68 -13.54
CA ALA A 105 3.64 -1.16 -12.26
C ALA A 105 5.05 -1.66 -11.93
N ALA A 106 5.36 -2.93 -12.21
CA ALA A 106 6.70 -3.48 -12.03
C ALA A 106 7.74 -2.82 -12.94
N GLU A 107 7.39 -2.53 -14.20
CA GLU A 107 8.28 -1.87 -15.16
C GLU A 107 8.46 -0.37 -14.89
N ARG A 108 7.38 0.31 -14.47
CA ARG A 108 7.33 1.77 -14.36
C ARG A 108 7.45 2.28 -12.94
N GLY A 109 7.42 1.41 -11.94
CA GLY A 109 7.52 1.71 -10.50
C GLY A 109 6.29 2.41 -9.89
N LEU A 110 5.49 3.10 -10.70
CA LEU A 110 4.27 3.79 -10.26
C LEU A 110 3.28 3.85 -11.45
N VAL A 111 2.01 3.55 -11.18
CA VAL A 111 0.92 3.79 -12.12
C VAL A 111 -0.13 4.63 -11.41
N LEU A 112 -0.50 5.76 -12.00
CA LEU A 112 -1.45 6.72 -11.43
C LEU A 112 -2.76 6.65 -12.21
N PHE A 113 -3.87 6.64 -11.47
CA PHE A 113 -5.22 6.79 -12.02
C PHE A 113 -5.89 7.97 -11.33
N LYS A 114 -6.53 8.83 -12.12
CA LYS A 114 -7.38 9.92 -11.62
C LYS A 114 -8.85 9.56 -11.77
N ASP A 115 -9.71 10.26 -11.05
CA ASP A 115 -11.17 10.16 -11.15
C ASP A 115 -11.69 8.72 -10.99
N GLN A 116 -11.24 8.03 -9.93
CA GLN A 116 -11.56 6.64 -9.66
C GLN A 116 -12.75 6.49 -8.70
N ASP A 117 -13.60 5.51 -8.97
CA ASP A 117 -14.73 5.09 -8.11
C ASP A 117 -14.35 4.00 -7.09
N LEU A 118 -13.06 3.68 -6.97
CA LEU A 118 -12.59 2.58 -6.12
C LEU A 118 -12.98 2.76 -4.65
N ALA A 119 -13.10 4.00 -4.16
CA ALA A 119 -13.61 4.29 -2.80
C ALA A 119 -15.11 3.98 -2.68
N ASP A 120 -15.86 4.19 -3.76
CA ASP A 120 -17.32 4.13 -3.78
C ASP A 120 -17.86 2.71 -3.85
N ILE A 121 -17.04 1.73 -4.24
CA ILE A 121 -17.41 0.32 -4.25
C ILE A 121 -17.38 -0.34 -2.86
N GLY A 122 -16.83 0.35 -1.86
CA GLY A 122 -16.78 -0.07 -0.46
C GLY A 122 -15.63 -1.02 -0.09
N PRO A 123 -15.32 -1.15 1.21
CA PRO A 123 -14.15 -1.89 1.71
C PRO A 123 -14.08 -3.36 1.25
N GLU A 124 -15.19 -4.09 1.31
CA GLU A 124 -15.22 -5.51 0.94
C GLU A 124 -14.86 -5.74 -0.54
N ARG A 125 -15.31 -4.85 -1.43
CA ARG A 125 -15.02 -4.97 -2.87
C ARG A 125 -13.59 -4.52 -3.17
N GLN A 126 -13.03 -3.56 -2.43
CA GLN A 126 -11.61 -3.21 -2.50
C GLN A 126 -10.71 -4.37 -2.05
N LYS A 127 -11.07 -5.05 -0.95
CA LYS A 127 -10.38 -6.26 -0.51
C LYS A 127 -10.36 -7.31 -1.63
N LYS A 128 -11.53 -7.57 -2.25
CA LYS A 128 -11.62 -8.50 -3.38
C LYS A 128 -10.80 -8.08 -4.60
N TYR A 129 -10.69 -6.78 -4.88
CA TYR A 129 -9.77 -6.26 -5.90
C TYR A 129 -8.33 -6.62 -5.55
N GLY A 130 -7.94 -6.44 -4.30
CA GLY A 130 -6.62 -6.78 -3.77
C GLY A 130 -6.27 -8.27 -3.87
N ASP A 131 -7.25 -9.16 -3.62
CA ASP A 131 -7.08 -10.63 -3.67
C ASP A 131 -6.55 -11.13 -5.03
N HIS A 132 -6.75 -10.36 -6.11
CA HIS A 132 -6.21 -10.70 -7.43
C HIS A 132 -4.68 -10.77 -7.43
N PHE A 133 -4.02 -9.89 -6.68
CA PHE A 133 -2.56 -9.72 -6.72
C PHE A 133 -1.81 -10.71 -5.83
N GLY A 134 -2.47 -11.30 -4.83
CA GLY A 134 -1.87 -12.25 -3.91
C GLY A 134 -2.43 -12.15 -2.49
N PRO A 135 -1.78 -12.83 -1.51
CA PRO A 135 -2.15 -12.72 -0.11
C PRO A 135 -2.08 -11.27 0.36
N LEU A 136 -3.18 -10.78 0.92
CA LEU A 136 -3.25 -9.43 1.44
C LEU A 136 -2.54 -9.30 2.77
N HIS A 137 -1.71 -8.27 2.87
CA HIS A 137 -0.97 -7.94 4.08
C HIS A 137 -1.91 -7.32 5.13
N VAL A 138 -1.81 -7.78 6.38
CA VAL A 138 -2.45 -7.12 7.52
C VAL A 138 -1.39 -6.32 8.25
N HIS A 139 -1.46 -4.99 8.12
CA HIS A 139 -0.43 -4.12 8.66
C HIS A 139 -0.39 -4.16 10.20
N GLN A 140 0.81 -4.22 10.77
CA GLN A 140 1.02 -4.36 12.23
C GLN A 140 0.75 -3.05 13.00
N MET A 141 0.83 -1.92 12.32
CA MET A 141 0.74 -0.57 12.89
C MET A 141 -0.42 0.21 12.26
N GLY A 142 -1.04 1.11 13.02
CA GLY A 142 -2.10 1.98 12.52
C GLY A 142 -3.52 1.39 12.64
N GLY A 143 -4.49 2.16 12.19
CA GLY A 143 -5.90 1.78 12.21
C GLY A 143 -6.26 0.91 11.01
N GLN A 144 -7.19 -0.01 11.22
CA GLN A 144 -7.74 -0.90 10.21
C GLN A 144 -9.15 -0.48 9.83
N VAL A 145 -9.60 -0.84 8.64
CA VAL A 145 -11.01 -0.75 8.30
C VAL A 145 -11.79 -1.87 9.00
N ARG A 146 -12.97 -1.54 9.52
CA ARG A 146 -13.84 -2.50 10.22
C ARG A 146 -14.11 -3.72 9.33
N ASP A 147 -13.98 -4.92 9.91
CA ASP A 147 -14.18 -6.20 9.23
C ASP A 147 -13.25 -6.47 8.00
N CYS A 148 -12.38 -5.53 7.64
CA CYS A 148 -11.41 -5.60 6.54
C CYS A 148 -10.00 -5.21 7.03
N PRO A 149 -9.38 -6.01 7.93
CA PRO A 149 -8.11 -5.67 8.56
C PRO A 149 -6.92 -5.53 7.59
N GLU A 150 -7.06 -6.07 6.38
CA GLU A 150 -6.09 -5.95 5.28
C GLU A 150 -6.04 -4.53 4.68
N LEU A 151 -7.09 -3.72 4.90
CA LEU A 151 -7.11 -2.33 4.47
C LEU A 151 -6.55 -1.46 5.59
N LEU A 152 -5.30 -1.04 5.41
CA LEU A 152 -4.65 -0.06 6.27
C LEU A 152 -5.22 1.34 6.00
N LEU A 153 -5.64 2.02 7.07
CA LEU A 153 -6.05 3.41 6.99
C LEU A 153 -4.91 4.35 7.40
N ILE A 154 -4.49 5.20 6.46
CA ILE A 154 -3.61 6.34 6.76
C ILE A 154 -4.47 7.53 7.18
N TYR A 155 -4.72 7.64 8.48
CA TYR A 155 -5.57 8.68 9.07
C TYR A 155 -4.76 9.67 9.89
N ARG A 156 -5.06 10.96 9.74
CA ARG A 156 -4.45 12.04 10.52
C ARG A 156 -5.52 12.88 11.18
N ASP A 157 -5.37 13.08 12.48
CA ASP A 157 -6.23 13.96 13.28
C ASP A 157 -5.38 14.65 14.35
N PHE A 158 -5.00 15.89 14.05
CA PHE A 158 -4.13 16.68 14.93
C PHE A 158 -4.81 17.06 16.25
N THR A 159 -6.14 17.11 16.29
CA THR A 159 -6.90 17.48 17.48
C THR A 159 -7.09 16.28 18.40
N ALA A 160 -7.37 15.10 17.85
CA ALA A 160 -7.42 13.84 18.61
C ALA A 160 -6.03 13.25 18.89
N GLY A 161 -4.96 13.84 18.34
CA GLY A 161 -3.58 13.39 18.55
C GLY A 161 -3.16 12.21 17.67
N ALA A 162 -3.93 11.85 16.65
CA ALA A 162 -3.54 10.91 15.61
C ALA A 162 -2.57 11.62 14.63
N VAL A 163 -1.35 11.85 15.09
CA VAL A 163 -0.28 12.52 14.34
C VAL A 163 0.95 11.64 14.31
N ASP A 164 1.69 11.69 13.20
CA ASP A 164 3.01 11.09 13.21
C ASP A 164 3.95 12.04 13.93
N ASN A 165 4.61 11.57 14.99
CA ASN A 165 5.57 12.36 15.76
C ASN A 165 6.93 12.47 15.06
N GLU A 166 6.95 12.44 13.72
CA GLU A 166 8.18 12.36 12.92
C GLU A 166 9.08 13.58 13.11
N ILE A 167 8.55 14.73 13.54
CA ILE A 167 9.36 15.95 13.75
C ILE A 167 10.01 16.00 15.13
N LYS A 168 9.49 15.28 16.13
CA LYS A 168 9.86 15.47 17.56
C LYS A 168 11.38 15.39 17.82
N ASN A 169 12.13 14.69 16.96
CA ASN A 169 13.59 14.63 16.97
C ASN A 169 14.23 14.73 15.57
N ASN A 170 13.52 15.23 14.55
CA ASN A 170 14.05 15.32 13.18
C ASN A 170 13.94 16.75 12.64
N VAL A 171 14.85 17.09 11.72
CA VAL A 171 14.85 18.39 11.02
C VAL A 171 13.80 18.49 9.91
N THR A 172 13.19 17.36 9.54
CA THR A 172 12.16 17.25 8.50
C THR A 172 11.19 16.13 8.86
N SER A 173 9.93 16.27 8.45
CA SER A 173 8.93 15.18 8.47
C SER A 173 9.06 14.23 7.28
N VAL A 174 9.89 14.55 6.29
CA VAL A 174 10.06 13.73 5.07
C VAL A 174 11.02 12.58 5.36
N LYS A 175 10.54 11.34 5.16
CA LYS A 175 11.32 10.12 5.27
C LYS A 175 11.15 9.23 4.04
N TRP A 176 12.26 8.90 3.39
CA TRP A 176 12.29 7.94 2.30
C TRP A 176 12.36 6.52 2.87
N HIS A 177 11.48 5.64 2.39
CA HIS A 177 11.44 4.25 2.79
C HIS A 177 10.84 3.36 1.69
N SER A 178 10.99 2.06 1.87
CA SER A 178 10.17 1.03 1.24
C SER A 178 9.34 0.38 2.34
N ASP A 179 8.07 0.11 2.07
CA ASP A 179 7.15 -0.45 3.06
C ASP A 179 7.65 -1.80 3.57
N MET A 180 7.55 -1.98 4.89
CA MET A 180 7.70 -3.27 5.59
C MET A 180 8.94 -4.09 5.23
N SER A 181 10.05 -3.43 4.87
CA SER A 181 11.31 -4.09 4.46
C SER A 181 11.96 -5.00 5.53
N TYR A 182 11.41 -5.04 6.74
CA TYR A 182 11.82 -5.93 7.83
C TYR A 182 10.99 -7.20 7.96
N GLU A 183 9.91 -7.36 7.18
CA GLU A 183 9.08 -8.57 7.20
C GLU A 183 9.69 -9.71 6.39
N ILE A 184 9.28 -10.95 6.72
CA ILE A 184 9.80 -12.17 6.08
C ILE A 184 9.36 -12.30 4.62
N ASN A 185 8.15 -11.82 4.29
CA ASN A 185 7.66 -11.70 2.92
C ASN A 185 7.59 -10.21 2.58
N GLY A 186 8.40 -9.75 1.63
CA GLY A 186 8.39 -8.34 1.21
C GLY A 186 7.08 -7.96 0.51
N ILE A 187 6.69 -6.69 0.60
CA ILE A 187 5.52 -6.16 -0.09
C ILE A 187 5.82 -6.05 -1.59
N ALA A 188 5.02 -6.72 -2.41
CA ALA A 188 5.18 -6.71 -3.86
C ALA A 188 4.51 -5.50 -4.54
N THR A 189 3.28 -5.17 -4.13
CA THR A 189 2.51 -4.07 -4.72
C THR A 189 1.61 -3.43 -3.67
N THR A 190 1.54 -2.11 -3.66
CA THR A 190 0.64 -1.32 -2.82
C THR A 190 -0.35 -0.57 -3.70
N THR A 191 -1.64 -0.73 -3.45
CA THR A 191 -2.67 0.16 -4.01
C THR A 191 -2.97 1.25 -2.98
N PHE A 192 -2.74 2.51 -3.36
CA PHE A 192 -2.99 3.66 -2.50
C PHE A 192 -4.12 4.50 -3.06
N LEU A 193 -5.08 4.86 -2.19
CA LEU A 193 -6.27 5.62 -2.55
C LEU A 193 -6.49 6.75 -1.55
N ALA A 194 -6.63 7.97 -2.08
CA ALA A 194 -7.00 9.13 -1.29
C ALA A 194 -8.52 9.17 -1.08
N LEU A 195 -8.97 9.08 0.18
CA LEU A 195 -10.38 9.21 0.55
C LEU A 195 -10.77 10.67 0.81
N ASP A 196 -9.92 11.38 1.54
CA ASP A 196 -10.06 12.81 1.80
C ASP A 196 -8.66 13.42 1.84
N THR A 197 -8.50 14.62 1.30
CA THR A 197 -7.21 15.30 1.16
C THR A 197 -7.36 16.77 1.52
N PRO A 198 -6.37 17.38 2.18
CA PRO A 198 -6.40 18.82 2.39
C PRO A 198 -6.42 19.55 1.04
N PRO A 199 -6.93 20.80 0.98
CA PRO A 199 -6.95 21.58 -0.26
C PRO A 199 -5.56 21.91 -0.80
N SER A 200 -4.51 21.76 0.01
CA SER A 200 -3.11 21.96 -0.36
C SER A 200 -2.18 21.18 0.57
N GLY A 201 -1.11 20.64 0.00
CA GLY A 201 -0.13 19.80 0.72
C GLY A 201 -0.57 18.35 0.87
N GLY A 202 0.30 17.50 1.41
CA GLY A 202 0.04 16.06 1.51
C GLY A 202 0.54 15.24 0.30
N ASP A 203 1.35 15.85 -0.56
CA ASP A 203 1.96 15.18 -1.71
C ASP A 203 2.76 13.95 -1.27
N THR A 204 2.65 12.88 -2.04
CA THR A 204 3.48 11.69 -1.89
C THR A 204 4.56 11.69 -2.95
N LEU A 205 5.82 11.63 -2.53
CA LEU A 205 6.97 11.60 -3.42
C LEU A 205 7.43 10.16 -3.61
N TYR A 206 7.69 9.79 -4.86
CA TYR A 206 8.23 8.48 -5.24
C TYR A 206 9.59 8.64 -5.90
N LEU A 207 10.46 7.63 -5.75
CA LEU A 207 11.74 7.54 -6.45
C LEU A 207 11.93 6.12 -7.00
N SER A 208 12.65 6.00 -8.12
CA SER A 208 13.02 4.70 -8.67
C SER A 208 14.37 4.27 -8.12
N ALA A 209 14.34 3.29 -7.21
CA ALA A 209 15.56 2.65 -6.69
C ALA A 209 16.33 1.93 -7.82
N THR A 210 15.61 1.39 -8.81
CA THR A 210 16.16 0.77 -10.02
C THR A 210 16.94 1.78 -10.85
N ALA A 211 16.36 2.95 -11.14
CA ALA A 211 17.05 4.00 -11.89
C ALA A 211 18.26 4.54 -11.11
N ALA A 212 18.12 4.74 -9.79
CA ALA A 212 19.21 5.14 -8.92
C ALA A 212 20.37 4.14 -8.96
N TYR A 213 20.05 2.83 -8.94
CA TYR A 213 21.04 1.76 -9.06
C TYR A 213 21.75 1.77 -10.42
N TYR A 214 21.02 1.93 -11.53
CA TYR A 214 21.63 1.97 -12.87
C TYR A 214 22.42 3.25 -13.15
N ALA A 215 22.20 4.32 -12.39
CA ALA A 215 23.02 5.54 -12.46
C ALA A 215 24.40 5.38 -11.78
N LEU A 216 24.59 4.34 -10.96
CA LEU A 216 25.88 4.05 -10.34
C LEU A 216 26.88 3.52 -11.39
N SER A 217 28.16 3.84 -11.19
CA SER A 217 29.23 3.23 -11.98
C SER A 217 29.24 1.71 -11.78
N GLU A 218 29.75 0.97 -12.76
CA GLU A 218 29.88 -0.48 -12.68
C GLU A 218 30.66 -0.92 -11.43
N THR A 219 31.75 -0.20 -11.08
CA THR A 219 32.52 -0.46 -9.86
C THR A 219 31.67 -0.35 -8.59
N TYR A 220 30.82 0.67 -8.48
CA TYR A 220 29.93 0.81 -7.33
C TYR A 220 28.86 -0.28 -7.30
N ARG A 221 28.28 -0.64 -8.45
CA ARG A 221 27.29 -1.73 -8.53
C ARG A 221 27.89 -3.06 -8.06
N THR A 222 29.08 -3.40 -8.54
CA THR A 222 29.80 -4.62 -8.13
C THR A 222 30.14 -4.61 -6.64
N LEU A 223 30.53 -3.45 -6.09
CA LEU A 223 30.78 -3.31 -4.65
C LEU A 223 29.52 -3.63 -3.82
N LEU A 224 28.34 -3.20 -4.28
CA LEU A 224 27.08 -3.37 -3.53
C LEU A 224 26.52 -4.81 -3.56
N HIS A 225 26.79 -5.61 -4.59
CA HIS A 225 26.20 -6.96 -4.78
C HIS A 225 26.42 -7.92 -3.62
N GLY A 226 27.53 -7.79 -2.88
CA GLY A 226 27.85 -8.67 -1.75
C GLY A 226 27.36 -8.14 -0.40
N LEU A 227 26.83 -6.92 -0.34
CA LEU A 227 26.43 -6.29 0.92
C LEU A 227 25.03 -6.75 1.34
N LYS A 228 24.83 -6.77 2.66
CA LYS A 228 23.55 -7.08 3.29
C LYS A 228 23.23 -6.01 4.32
N ALA A 229 21.96 -5.67 4.44
CA ALA A 229 21.45 -4.77 5.45
C ALA A 229 20.49 -5.53 6.38
N VAL A 230 20.49 -5.17 7.67
CA VAL A 230 19.51 -5.67 8.64
C VAL A 230 18.42 -4.62 8.77
N HIS A 231 17.17 -5.03 8.58
CA HIS A 231 15.99 -4.17 8.67
C HIS A 231 15.22 -4.53 9.94
N SER A 232 14.72 -3.52 10.66
CA SER A 232 13.97 -3.68 11.91
C SER A 232 12.80 -2.72 11.94
N GLY A 233 11.63 -3.22 12.34
CA GLY A 233 10.44 -2.41 12.64
C GLY A 233 10.36 -1.92 14.09
N PHE A 234 11.34 -2.30 14.93
CA PHE A 234 11.43 -1.84 16.32
C PHE A 234 12.19 -0.51 16.38
N SER A 235 11.55 0.53 16.92
CA SER A 235 12.13 1.86 17.17
C SER A 235 12.55 2.03 18.63
#